data_AF-A0A3S4NLM0-F1
#
_entry.id   AF-A0A3S4NLM0-F1
#
_cell.length_a   1.000
_cell.length_b   1.000
_cell.length_c   1.000
_cell.angle_alpha   90.00
_cell.angle_beta   90.00
_cell.angle_gamma   90.00
#
_symmetry.space_group_name_H-M   'P 1'
#
loop_
_entity.id
_entity.type
_entity.pdbx_description
1 polymer ?
#
loop_
_entity_poly.entity_id
_entity_poly.type
_entity_poly.pdbx_seq_one_letter_code
_entity_poly.pdbx_strand_id
1 'polypeptide(L)'
;MDGTPMEVCVALGLLVSQLSEEPWRRNVLNFSENPEPHRIEGKTLQEKKVFDRILDVAVASKLEEKKMVKRLFVLTDNPFGEASKNSWETDYHAIQRKYEEKGSGSSVPEIVFWNLKIFDLILSIRPPVTWRENGVQMVSGFSKNLLNIFLDNGGVVNPEEVMEEAIAGEVYKVIVFY
;
A
#
# COMPACT_ATOMS: atom_id res chain seq x y z
N MET A 1 5.25 0.24 15.43
CA MET A 1 6.31 -0.52 14.75
C MET A 1 7.66 -0.33 15.42
N ASP A 2 8.41 -1.40 15.60
CA ASP A 2 9.80 -1.44 16.08
C ASP A 2 10.55 -2.62 15.42
N GLY A 3 11.87 -2.72 15.64
CA GLY A 3 12.71 -3.80 15.12
C GLY A 3 12.74 -3.91 13.58
N THR A 4 12.89 -5.13 13.06
CA THR A 4 13.00 -5.41 11.63
C THR A 4 11.83 -4.86 10.78
N PRO A 5 10.55 -4.97 11.19
CA PRO A 5 9.45 -4.32 10.45
C PRO A 5 9.66 -2.81 10.27
N MET A 6 10.17 -2.10 11.29
CA MET A 6 10.45 -0.66 11.19
C MET A 6 11.60 -0.37 10.22
N GLU A 7 12.69 -1.13 10.30
CA GLU A 7 13.82 -0.99 9.37
C GLU A 7 13.40 -1.22 7.92
N VAL A 8 12.58 -2.25 7.67
CA VAL A 8 12.00 -2.55 6.35
C VAL A 8 11.08 -1.42 5.89
N CYS A 9 10.21 -0.91 6.76
CA CYS A 9 9.31 0.20 6.44
C CYS A 9 10.07 1.46 6.00
N VAL A 10 11.14 1.81 6.75
CA VAL A 10 11.99 2.95 6.41
C VAL A 10 12.74 2.72 5.10
N ALA A 11 13.36 1.55 4.92
CA ALA A 11 14.11 1.23 3.71
C ALA A 11 13.23 1.24 2.45
N LEU A 12 12.05 0.61 2.52
CA LEU A 12 11.08 0.59 1.43
C LEU A 12 10.51 1.98 1.15
N GLY A 13 10.15 2.73 2.20
CA GLY A 13 9.65 4.09 2.06
C GLY A 13 10.66 5.01 1.34
N LEU A 14 11.94 4.92 1.71
CA LEU A 14 13.01 5.68 1.06
C LEU A 14 13.23 5.23 -0.39
N LEU A 15 13.26 3.92 -0.65
CA LEU A 15 13.44 3.37 -2.00
C LEU A 15 12.33 3.82 -2.94
N VAL A 16 11.05 3.61 -2.55
CA VAL A 16 9.88 4.02 -3.35
C VAL A 16 9.91 5.53 -3.60
N SER A 17 10.29 6.33 -2.59
CA SER A 17 10.37 7.78 -2.72
C SER A 17 11.47 8.25 -3.69
N GLN A 18 12.58 7.52 -3.78
CA GLN A 18 13.68 7.82 -4.70
C GLN A 18 13.38 7.40 -6.14
N LEU A 19 12.66 6.29 -6.31
CA LEU A 19 12.23 5.75 -7.61
C LEU A 19 11.02 6.48 -8.20
N SER A 20 10.23 7.17 -7.37
CA SER A 20 9.09 7.96 -7.82
C SER A 20 9.50 9.13 -8.72
N GLU A 21 8.67 9.43 -9.72
CA GLU A 21 8.85 10.58 -10.61
C GLU A 21 8.40 11.90 -9.95
N GLU A 22 8.89 13.03 -10.45
CA GLU A 22 8.40 14.35 -10.04
C GLU A 22 6.90 14.51 -10.44
N PRO A 23 6.04 15.11 -9.60
CA PRO A 23 6.35 15.80 -8.34
C PRO A 23 6.28 14.91 -7.08
N TRP A 24 6.11 13.59 -7.24
CA TRP A 24 5.91 12.64 -6.14
C TRP A 24 7.23 12.20 -5.50
N ARG A 25 8.34 12.33 -6.23
CA ARG A 25 9.69 12.08 -5.73
C ARG A 25 9.93 12.76 -4.39
N ARG A 26 10.60 12.07 -3.46
CA ARG A 26 10.92 12.56 -2.10
C ARG A 26 9.71 12.87 -1.21
N ASN A 27 8.48 12.57 -1.62
CA ASN A 27 7.32 12.64 -0.73
C ASN A 27 7.14 11.31 -0.01
N VAL A 28 7.38 11.30 1.30
CA VAL A 28 7.03 10.18 2.20
C VAL A 28 6.16 10.73 3.31
N LEU A 29 5.00 10.10 3.52
CA LEU A 29 4.08 10.45 4.61
C LEU A 29 4.22 9.40 5.70
N ASN A 30 4.45 9.85 6.93
CA ASN A 30 4.88 9.00 8.03
C ASN A 30 3.88 9.05 9.21
N PHE A 31 3.51 7.87 9.72
CA PHE A 31 2.52 7.67 10.78
C PHE A 31 3.26 7.49 12.12
N SER A 32 3.43 8.55 12.93
CA SER A 32 4.04 8.47 14.28
C SER A 32 3.11 9.03 15.34
N GLU A 33 3.15 8.44 16.53
CA GLU A 33 2.43 8.85 17.73
C GLU A 33 3.09 10.08 18.41
N ASN A 34 4.38 10.31 18.17
CA ASN A 34 5.10 11.54 18.54
C ASN A 34 5.44 12.35 17.27
N PRO A 35 4.65 13.40 16.94
CA PRO A 35 4.82 14.20 15.73
C PRO A 35 5.82 15.37 15.91
N GLU A 36 6.66 15.59 14.89
CA GLU A 36 7.48 16.79 14.72
C GLU A 36 6.87 17.74 13.66
N PRO A 37 7.24 19.03 13.62
CA PRO A 37 6.35 20.16 13.27
C PRO A 37 5.81 20.23 11.84
N HIS A 38 6.12 19.28 10.96
CA HIS A 38 5.67 19.28 9.56
C HIS A 38 5.02 17.93 9.22
N ARG A 39 3.99 17.53 9.99
CA ARG A 39 3.40 16.20 9.88
C ARG A 39 1.88 16.19 9.85
N ILE A 40 1.39 15.20 9.13
CA ILE A 40 -0.01 14.85 8.98
C ILE A 40 -0.54 14.20 10.29
N GLU A 41 -1.47 14.88 10.95
CA GLU A 41 -2.14 14.43 12.19
C GLU A 41 -3.32 13.48 11.91
N GLY A 42 -3.63 12.58 12.84
CA GLY A 42 -4.72 11.59 12.70
C GLY A 42 -4.24 10.15 12.90
N LYS A 43 -5.15 9.25 13.28
CA LYS A 43 -4.89 7.81 13.44
C LYS A 43 -5.24 7.03 12.17
N THR A 44 -6.30 7.42 11.47
CA THR A 44 -6.75 6.78 10.23
C THR A 44 -6.23 7.51 8.99
N LEU A 45 -6.26 6.84 7.82
CA LEU A 45 -5.91 7.48 6.53
C LEU A 45 -6.76 8.72 6.22
N GLN A 46 -8.04 8.67 6.58
CA GLN A 46 -8.97 9.79 6.42
C GLN A 46 -8.63 10.96 7.33
N GLU A 47 -8.40 10.70 8.62
CA GLU A 47 -8.02 11.75 9.58
C GLU A 47 -6.73 12.45 9.15
N LYS A 48 -5.83 11.67 8.55
CA LYS A 48 -4.56 12.11 7.99
C LYS A 48 -4.66 12.85 6.64
N LYS A 49 -5.84 13.07 6.07
CA LYS A 49 -6.01 13.90 4.86
C LYS A 49 -5.03 13.56 3.72
N VAL A 50 -4.62 12.29 3.62
CA VAL A 50 -3.59 11.85 2.66
C VAL A 50 -4.04 12.14 1.23
N PHE A 51 -5.31 11.84 0.95
CA PHE A 51 -5.93 12.09 -0.34
C PHE A 51 -6.09 13.58 -0.64
N ASP A 52 -6.37 14.43 0.37
CA ASP A 52 -6.37 15.88 0.18
C ASP A 52 -4.99 16.37 -0.23
N ARG A 53 -3.93 15.88 0.43
CA ARG A 53 -2.55 16.26 0.09
C ARG A 53 -2.16 15.85 -1.34
N ILE A 54 -2.55 14.65 -1.76
CA ILE A 54 -2.32 14.18 -3.15
C ILE A 54 -3.02 15.13 -4.13
N LEU A 55 -4.29 15.46 -3.88
CA LEU A 55 -5.06 16.35 -4.74
C LEU A 55 -4.51 17.78 -4.73
N ASP A 56 -4.05 18.29 -3.59
CA ASP A 56 -3.43 19.61 -3.47
C ASP A 56 -2.14 19.71 -4.31
N VAL A 57 -1.28 18.68 -4.25
CA VAL A 57 -0.07 18.61 -5.09
C VAL A 57 -0.44 18.55 -6.57
N ALA A 58 -1.47 17.78 -6.92
CA ALA A 58 -1.95 17.66 -8.29
C ALA A 58 -2.46 18.99 -8.84
N VAL A 59 -3.26 19.72 -8.07
CA VAL A 59 -3.79 21.04 -8.44
C VAL A 59 -2.67 22.08 -8.52
N ALA A 60 -1.80 22.14 -7.52
CA ALA A 60 -0.69 23.09 -7.46
C ALA A 60 0.29 22.90 -8.63
N SER A 61 0.54 21.65 -9.02
CA SER A 61 1.46 21.29 -10.11
C SER A 61 0.78 21.17 -11.47
N LYS A 62 -0.54 21.42 -11.55
CA LYS A 62 -1.37 21.25 -12.76
C LYS A 62 -1.13 19.92 -13.45
N LEU A 63 -1.17 18.83 -12.69
CA LEU A 63 -0.87 17.50 -13.20
C LEU A 63 -1.92 17.03 -14.21
N GLU A 64 -1.43 16.42 -15.28
CA GLU A 64 -2.25 15.59 -16.15
C GLU A 64 -2.65 14.30 -15.43
N GLU A 65 -3.83 13.77 -15.77
CA GLU A 65 -4.38 12.55 -15.19
C GLU A 65 -3.41 11.35 -15.24
N LYS A 66 -2.64 11.22 -16.32
CA LYS A 66 -1.63 10.17 -16.49
C LYS A 66 -0.47 10.26 -15.48
N LYS A 67 -0.21 11.46 -14.93
CA LYS A 67 0.85 11.72 -13.95
C LYS A 67 0.35 11.65 -12.50
N MET A 68 -0.94 11.40 -12.30
CA MET A 68 -1.51 11.17 -10.97
C MET A 68 -0.93 9.90 -10.35
N VAL A 69 -0.85 9.87 -9.02
CA VAL A 69 -0.49 8.67 -8.27
C VAL A 69 -1.43 7.53 -8.67
N LYS A 70 -0.88 6.44 -9.18
CA LYS A 70 -1.65 5.25 -9.57
C LYS A 70 -1.81 4.26 -8.43
N ARG A 71 -0.87 4.27 -7.47
CA ARG A 71 -0.88 3.36 -6.35
C ARG A 71 -0.34 4.03 -5.09
N LEU A 72 -1.02 3.80 -3.97
CA LEU A 72 -0.66 4.26 -2.64
C LEU A 72 -0.32 3.06 -1.76
N PHE A 73 0.93 2.98 -1.30
CA PHE A 73 1.37 1.96 -0.35
C PHE A 73 1.20 2.44 1.08
N VAL A 74 0.54 1.61 1.90
CA VAL A 74 0.37 1.84 3.33
C VAL A 74 1.13 0.73 4.06
N LEU A 75 2.38 1.02 4.42
CA LEU A 75 3.23 0.12 5.20
C LEU A 75 2.84 0.23 6.68
N THR A 76 2.42 -0.87 7.29
CA THR A 76 1.86 -0.88 8.65
C THR A 76 2.28 -2.12 9.42
N ASP A 77 2.28 -2.03 10.74
CA ASP A 77 2.39 -3.16 11.66
C ASP A 77 1.08 -3.40 12.43
N ASN A 78 0.03 -2.67 12.11
CA ASN A 78 -1.29 -2.84 12.70
C ASN A 78 -2.20 -3.66 11.79
N PRO A 79 -3.09 -4.48 12.37
CA PRO A 79 -4.10 -5.18 11.60
C PRO A 79 -5.02 -4.18 10.87
N PHE A 80 -5.44 -4.55 9.65
CA PHE A 80 -6.21 -3.70 8.73
C PHE A 80 -7.44 -3.03 9.37
N GLY A 81 -8.13 -3.72 10.28
CA GLY A 81 -9.31 -3.21 10.97
C GLY A 81 -9.07 -1.95 11.82
N GLU A 82 -7.83 -1.62 12.14
CA GLU A 82 -7.48 -0.41 12.89
C GLU A 82 -7.14 0.79 11.99
N ALA A 83 -6.99 0.58 10.68
CA ALA A 83 -6.67 1.65 9.74
C ALA A 83 -7.85 2.61 9.51
N SER A 84 -9.07 2.21 9.88
CA SER A 84 -10.27 3.03 9.85
C SER A 84 -11.25 2.73 10.98
N LYS A 85 -12.09 3.71 11.30
CA LYS A 85 -13.23 3.57 12.22
C LYS A 85 -14.50 3.05 11.52
N ASN A 86 -14.56 3.08 10.19
CA ASN A 86 -15.71 2.67 9.38
C ASN A 86 -15.45 1.37 8.62
N SER A 87 -16.47 0.84 7.94
CA SER A 87 -16.24 -0.15 6.90
C SER A 87 -15.38 0.45 5.78
N TRP A 88 -14.45 -0.33 5.27
CA TRP A 88 -13.54 0.14 4.24
C TRP A 88 -14.24 0.54 2.93
N GLU A 89 -15.36 -0.11 2.60
CA GLU A 89 -16.23 0.26 1.49
C GLU A 89 -16.72 1.72 1.62
N THR A 90 -17.13 2.13 2.82
CA THR A 90 -17.57 3.50 3.09
C THR A 90 -16.43 4.49 2.88
N ASP A 91 -15.24 4.14 3.36
CA ASP A 91 -14.08 5.02 3.24
C ASP A 91 -13.61 5.15 1.80
N TYR A 92 -13.64 4.05 1.05
CA TYR A 92 -13.30 4.07 -0.36
C TYR A 92 -14.27 4.92 -1.17
N HIS A 93 -15.59 4.79 -0.93
CA HIS A 93 -16.57 5.68 -1.56
C HIS A 93 -16.36 7.15 -1.19
N ALA A 94 -15.96 7.45 0.05
CA ALA A 94 -15.62 8.82 0.45
C ALA A 94 -14.38 9.35 -0.30
N ILE A 95 -13.39 8.49 -0.55
CA ILE A 95 -12.21 8.82 -1.36
C ILE A 95 -12.62 9.06 -2.82
N GLN A 96 -13.42 8.18 -3.41
CA GLN A 96 -13.91 8.35 -4.78
C GLN A 96 -14.65 9.68 -4.96
N ARG A 97 -15.62 9.97 -4.08
CA ARG A 97 -16.36 11.23 -4.11
C ARG A 97 -15.44 12.44 -4.03
N LYS A 98 -14.41 12.39 -3.18
CA LYS A 98 -13.42 13.48 -3.05
C LYS A 98 -12.64 13.72 -4.34
N TYR A 99 -12.25 12.66 -5.04
CA TYR A 99 -11.58 12.77 -6.35
C TYR A 99 -12.54 13.28 -7.43
N GLU A 100 -13.79 12.82 -7.44
CA GLU A 100 -14.83 13.30 -8.36
C GLU A 100 -15.10 14.80 -8.20
N GLU A 101 -15.27 15.28 -6.97
CA GLU A 101 -15.50 16.71 -6.65
C GLU A 101 -14.36 17.61 -7.14
N LYS A 102 -13.13 17.07 -7.23
CA LYS A 102 -11.95 17.78 -7.74
C LYS A 102 -11.73 17.58 -9.25
N GLY A 103 -12.68 16.95 -9.96
CA GLY A 103 -12.57 16.67 -11.40
C GLY A 103 -11.54 15.59 -11.74
N SER A 104 -11.13 14.78 -10.77
CA SER A 104 -10.10 13.74 -10.88
C SER A 104 -10.63 12.33 -10.58
N GLY A 105 -11.94 12.08 -10.73
CA GLY A 105 -12.60 10.82 -10.34
C GLY A 105 -11.97 9.56 -10.92
N SER A 106 -11.44 9.64 -12.14
CA SER A 106 -10.75 8.53 -12.82
C SER A 106 -9.31 8.26 -12.32
N SER A 107 -8.80 9.10 -11.41
CA SER A 107 -7.44 9.03 -10.86
C SER A 107 -7.37 8.61 -9.41
N VAL A 108 -8.42 7.98 -8.87
CA VAL A 108 -8.36 7.36 -7.54
C VAL A 108 -7.26 6.29 -7.55
N PRO A 109 -6.24 6.39 -6.68
CA PRO A 109 -5.15 5.43 -6.66
C PRO A 109 -5.62 4.08 -6.12
N GLU A 110 -5.02 3.00 -6.61
CA GLU A 110 -5.12 1.70 -5.94
C GLU A 110 -4.42 1.79 -4.58
N ILE A 111 -5.04 1.28 -3.51
CA ILE A 111 -4.47 1.33 -2.17
C ILE A 111 -3.98 -0.06 -1.79
N VAL A 112 -2.69 -0.19 -1.50
CA VAL A 112 -2.07 -1.46 -1.08
C VAL A 112 -1.68 -1.35 0.39
N PHE A 113 -2.40 -2.07 1.25
CA PHE A 113 -2.03 -2.22 2.66
C PHE A 113 -1.03 -3.34 2.79
N TRP A 114 0.17 -3.02 3.24
CA TRP A 114 1.21 -4.01 3.48
C TRP A 114 1.50 -4.11 4.96
N ASN A 115 1.02 -5.19 5.57
CA ASN A 115 1.35 -5.53 6.95
C ASN A 115 2.72 -6.23 7.01
N LEU A 116 3.70 -5.56 7.63
CA LEU A 116 5.07 -6.05 7.75
C LEU A 116 5.31 -6.92 8.99
N LYS A 117 4.32 -7.10 9.88
CA LYS A 117 4.46 -8.04 11.01
C LYS A 117 4.46 -9.47 10.53
N ILE A 118 5.49 -10.21 10.92
CA ILE A 118 5.59 -11.65 10.74
C ILE A 118 5.01 -12.31 12.01
N PHE A 119 3.72 -12.65 11.92
CA PHE A 119 2.88 -13.48 12.81
C PHE A 119 2.45 -13.01 14.20
N ASP A 120 1.12 -13.05 14.40
CA ASP A 120 0.55 -13.96 15.40
C ASP A 120 -0.65 -14.70 14.76
N LEU A 121 -0.48 -16.00 14.52
CA LEU A 121 -1.31 -16.85 13.67
C LEU A 121 -2.60 -17.33 14.37
N ILE A 122 -3.07 -16.64 15.42
CA ILE A 122 -4.07 -17.22 16.33
C ILE A 122 -5.38 -16.43 16.42
N LEU A 123 -5.49 -15.17 15.93
CA LEU A 123 -6.76 -14.41 16.05
C LEU A 123 -7.24 -13.58 14.84
N SER A 124 -6.68 -13.74 13.64
CA SER A 124 -7.35 -13.23 12.42
C SER A 124 -7.47 -14.31 11.36
N ILE A 125 -8.51 -15.12 11.48
CA ILE A 125 -9.00 -15.99 10.40
C ILE A 125 -9.48 -15.09 9.27
N ARG A 126 -8.56 -14.63 8.43
CA ARG A 126 -8.77 -14.43 7.00
C ARG A 126 -7.44 -14.83 6.33
N PRO A 127 -7.45 -15.71 5.32
CA PRO A 127 -6.22 -16.06 4.59
C PRO A 127 -5.53 -14.78 4.07
N PRO A 128 -4.25 -14.81 3.65
CA PRO A 128 -3.71 -13.73 2.84
C PRO A 128 -4.60 -13.60 1.60
N VAL A 129 -5.58 -12.72 1.66
CA VAL A 129 -6.48 -12.46 0.56
C VAL A 129 -5.81 -11.38 -0.23
N THR A 130 -5.55 -11.63 -1.51
CA THR A 130 -5.87 -10.59 -2.49
C THR A 130 -7.37 -10.37 -2.44
N TRP A 131 -7.82 -9.67 -1.40
CA TRP A 131 -9.17 -9.10 -1.39
C TRP A 131 -9.07 -7.87 -2.26
N ARG A 132 -9.30 -8.07 -3.56
CA ARG A 132 -9.54 -6.96 -4.49
C ARG A 132 -11.02 -6.66 -4.44
N GLU A 133 -11.40 -5.74 -3.58
CA GLU A 133 -12.67 -5.04 -3.70
C GLU A 133 -12.36 -3.56 -3.83
N ASN A 134 -13.00 -2.93 -4.82
CA ASN A 134 -13.05 -1.48 -4.92
C ASN A 134 -11.66 -0.82 -4.80
N GLY A 135 -10.71 -1.18 -5.67
CA GLY A 135 -9.42 -0.49 -5.77
C GLY A 135 -8.46 -0.67 -4.59
N VAL A 136 -8.69 -1.65 -3.71
CA VAL A 136 -7.81 -1.90 -2.56
C VAL A 136 -7.30 -3.33 -2.54
N GLN A 137 -6.04 -3.50 -2.13
CA GLN A 137 -5.34 -4.76 -1.99
C GLN A 137 -4.68 -4.86 -0.61
N MET A 138 -4.60 -6.07 -0.08
CA MET A 138 -3.89 -6.36 1.18
C MET A 138 -2.76 -7.36 0.94
N VAL A 139 -1.60 -7.07 1.53
CA VAL A 139 -0.39 -7.88 1.50
C VAL A 139 0.08 -8.07 2.95
N SER A 140 0.47 -9.29 3.31
CA SER A 140 0.93 -9.61 4.67
C SER A 140 2.24 -10.37 4.62
N GLY A 141 3.10 -10.11 5.60
CA GLY A 141 4.42 -10.70 5.72
C GLY A 141 5.46 -9.99 4.87
N PHE A 142 6.72 -10.40 5.03
CA PHE A 142 7.86 -9.85 4.31
C PHE A 142 8.82 -10.97 3.92
N SER A 143 9.27 -10.97 2.66
CA SER A 143 10.31 -11.86 2.16
C SER A 143 11.09 -11.18 1.03
N LYS A 144 12.32 -11.62 0.77
CA LYS A 144 13.14 -11.13 -0.36
C LYS A 144 12.42 -11.34 -1.70
N ASN A 145 11.76 -12.48 -1.87
CA ASN A 145 11.02 -12.78 -3.10
C ASN A 145 9.83 -11.84 -3.29
N LEU A 146 9.08 -11.57 -2.22
CA LEU A 146 7.96 -10.63 -2.25
C LEU A 146 8.42 -9.21 -2.62
N LEU A 147 9.60 -8.80 -2.12
CA LEU A 147 10.21 -7.53 -2.50
C LEU A 147 10.64 -7.51 -3.97
N ASN A 148 11.22 -8.58 -4.49
CA ASN A 148 11.60 -8.65 -5.91
C ASN A 148 10.36 -8.56 -6.80
N ILE A 149 9.33 -9.37 -6.55
CA ILE A 149 8.06 -9.35 -7.28
C ILE A 149 7.45 -7.94 -7.24
N PHE A 150 7.48 -7.30 -6.07
CA PHE A 150 7.04 -5.92 -5.92
C PHE A 150 7.83 -4.95 -6.81
N LEU A 151 9.16 -5.04 -6.86
CA LEU A 151 9.98 -4.14 -7.65
C LEU A 151 9.83 -4.40 -9.15
N ASP A 152 9.75 -5.67 -9.55
CA ASP A 152 9.68 -6.09 -10.95
C ASP A 152 8.30 -5.82 -11.58
N ASN A 153 7.22 -5.98 -10.80
CA ASN A 153 5.85 -5.81 -11.28
C ASN A 153 5.26 -4.42 -10.97
N GLY A 154 6.12 -3.41 -10.79
CA GLY A 154 5.69 -2.03 -10.53
C GLY A 154 4.82 -1.89 -9.27
N GLY A 155 5.03 -2.77 -8.29
CA GLY A 155 4.34 -2.83 -7.01
C GLY A 155 3.02 -3.60 -7.03
N VAL A 156 2.74 -4.37 -8.08
CA VAL A 156 1.64 -5.35 -8.11
C VAL A 156 2.12 -6.62 -7.44
N VAL A 157 1.39 -7.08 -6.42
CA VAL A 157 1.60 -8.40 -5.83
C VAL A 157 0.42 -9.29 -6.21
N ASN A 158 0.63 -10.30 -7.04
CA ASN A 158 -0.37 -11.31 -7.37
C ASN A 158 0.02 -12.64 -6.69
N PRO A 159 -0.77 -13.15 -5.72
CA PRO A 159 -0.48 -14.40 -5.03
C PRO A 159 -0.36 -15.61 -5.95
N GLU A 160 -1.10 -15.63 -7.07
CA GLU A 160 -0.98 -16.72 -8.06
C GLU A 160 0.38 -16.68 -8.74
N GLU A 161 0.82 -15.51 -9.21
CA GLU A 161 2.17 -15.33 -9.78
C GLU A 161 3.26 -15.63 -8.74
N VAL A 162 3.08 -15.16 -7.50
CA VAL A 162 4.01 -15.45 -6.39
C VAL A 162 4.12 -16.96 -6.13
N MET A 163 2.99 -17.66 -6.17
CA MET A 163 2.94 -19.12 -6.01
C MET A 163 3.60 -19.82 -7.21
N GLU A 164 3.23 -19.43 -8.43
CA GLU A 164 3.77 -19.98 -9.68
C GLU A 164 5.29 -19.81 -9.74
N GLU A 165 5.83 -18.63 -9.43
CA GLU A 165 7.27 -18.39 -9.35
C GLU A 165 7.93 -19.27 -8.28
N ALA A 166 7.31 -19.42 -7.11
CA ALA A 166 7.86 -20.22 -6.02
C ALA A 166 7.96 -21.71 -6.39
N ILE A 167 7.03 -22.22 -7.21
CA ILE A 167 6.99 -23.63 -7.65
C ILE A 167 7.56 -23.86 -9.06
N ALA A 168 7.99 -22.82 -9.78
CA ALA A 168 8.57 -22.94 -11.12
C ALA A 168 10.00 -23.55 -11.12
N GLY A 169 10.62 -23.69 -9.95
CA GLY A 169 11.96 -24.26 -9.80
C GLY A 169 12.06 -25.72 -10.22
N GLU A 170 13.22 -26.13 -10.74
CA GLU A 170 13.51 -27.49 -11.21
C GLU A 170 13.15 -28.59 -10.18
N VAL A 171 13.28 -28.29 -8.89
CA VAL A 171 12.98 -29.21 -7.77
C VAL A 171 11.51 -29.64 -7.76
N TYR A 172 10.59 -28.76 -8.17
CA TYR A 172 9.16 -29.01 -8.15
C TYR A 172 8.66 -29.69 -9.44
N LYS A 173 9.45 -29.69 -10.53
CA LYS A 173 9.11 -30.39 -11.78
C LYS A 173 9.02 -31.91 -11.63
N VAL A 174 9.63 -32.46 -10.56
CA VAL A 174 9.65 -33.90 -10.27
C VAL A 174 8.39 -34.34 -9.51
N ILE A 175 7.56 -33.40 -9.04
CA ILE A 175 6.31 -33.71 -8.32
C ILE A 175 5.22 -34.02 -9.35
N VAL A 176 5.00 -35.31 -9.61
CA VAL A 176 3.90 -35.81 -10.42
C VAL A 176 2.79 -36.27 -9.48
N PHE A 177 1.61 -35.67 -9.60
CA PHE A 177 0.41 -36.15 -8.91
C PHE A 177 -0.26 -37.23 -9.77
N TYR A 178 -0.46 -38.42 -9.19
CA TYR A 178 -1.26 -39.51 -9.78
C TYR A 178 -2.69 -39.46 -9.26
#